data_AF-A0A925B022-F1
#
_entry.id   AF-A0A925B022-F1
#
_cell.length_a   1.000
_cell.length_b   1.000
_cell.length_c   1.000
_cell.angle_alpha   90.00
_cell.angle_beta   90.00
_cell.angle_gamma   90.00
#
_symmetry.space_group_name_H-M   'P 1'
#
loop_
_entity.id
_entity.type
_entity.pdbx_description
1 polymer ?
#
loop_
_entity_poly.entity_id
_entity_poly.type
_entity_poly.pdbx_seq_one_letter_code
_entity_poly.pdbx_strand_id
1 'polypeptide(L)'
;MATKEYLAEMRPRYRAARNRVSKTAIVDEICATTSLHRKHVLRALHARVKRKRVHVRKGGRPRVYRWPTLKRAAEVIWLAGNMPCSKRLAAMLPL
;
A
#
# COMPACT_ATOMS: atom_id res chain seq x y z
N MET A 1 -19.25 -6.64 24.85
CA MET A 1 -19.51 -6.82 23.40
C MET A 1 -18.27 -6.42 22.62
N ALA A 2 -17.84 -7.23 21.65
CA ALA A 2 -16.65 -6.90 20.88
C ALA A 2 -16.93 -5.65 20.03
N THR A 3 -16.19 -4.56 20.29
CA THR A 3 -16.38 -3.24 19.62
C THR A 3 -16.40 -3.32 18.09
N LYS A 4 -15.76 -4.36 17.52
CA LYS A 4 -15.74 -4.63 16.08
C LYS A 4 -17.08 -5.13 15.52
N GLU A 5 -17.81 -5.93 16.27
CA GLU A 5 -19.10 -6.51 15.85
C GLU A 5 -20.15 -5.40 15.78
N TYR A 6 -20.23 -4.58 16.82
CA TYR A 6 -21.11 -3.41 16.88
C TYR A 6 -20.83 -2.41 15.73
N LEU A 7 -19.55 -2.13 15.44
CA LEU A 7 -19.17 -1.28 14.31
C LEU A 7 -19.51 -1.90 12.94
N ALA A 8 -19.52 -3.22 12.82
CA ALA A 8 -19.89 -3.91 11.59
C ALA A 8 -21.40 -3.80 11.34
N GLU A 9 -22.21 -3.87 12.39
CA GLU A 9 -23.67 -3.71 12.33
C GLU A 9 -24.09 -2.27 12.04
N MET A 10 -23.42 -1.27 12.64
CA MET A 10 -23.72 0.15 12.39
C MET A 10 -23.21 0.68 11.03
N ARG A 11 -22.28 -0.03 10.39
CA ARG A 11 -21.68 0.32 9.09
C ARG A 11 -22.69 0.49 7.95
N PRO A 12 -23.64 -0.43 7.70
CA PRO A 12 -24.67 -0.24 6.68
C PRO A 12 -25.53 0.99 6.96
N ARG A 13 -25.91 1.24 8.21
CA ARG A 13 -26.69 2.42 8.62
C ARG A 13 -25.94 3.73 8.31
N TYR A 14 -24.64 3.79 8.61
CA TYR A 14 -23.78 4.92 8.24
C TYR A 14 -23.66 5.13 6.73
N ARG A 15 -23.63 4.04 5.94
CA ARG A 15 -23.54 4.10 4.47
C ARG A 15 -24.85 4.51 3.82
N ALA A 16 -25.99 4.10 4.37
CA ALA A 16 -27.32 4.45 3.90
C ALA A 16 -27.69 5.91 4.20
N ALA A 17 -27.07 6.52 5.22
CA ALA A 17 -27.30 7.92 5.55
C ALA A 17 -26.91 8.85 4.37
N ARG A 18 -27.88 9.60 3.84
CA ARG A 18 -27.68 10.53 2.72
C ARG A 18 -27.10 11.88 3.16
N ASN A 19 -27.48 12.34 4.35
CA ASN A 19 -27.18 13.67 4.84
C ASN A 19 -25.99 13.67 5.84
N ARG A 20 -25.27 14.80 5.92
CA ARG A 20 -24.16 14.96 6.87
C ARG A 20 -24.63 14.91 8.32
N VAL A 21 -25.78 15.51 8.62
CA VAL A 21 -26.35 15.55 9.98
C VAL A 21 -26.63 14.15 10.51
N SER A 22 -27.31 13.31 9.71
CA SER A 22 -27.60 11.92 10.12
C SER A 22 -26.34 11.08 10.28
N LYS A 23 -25.32 11.27 9.43
CA LYS A 23 -24.00 10.64 9.62
C LYS A 23 -23.32 11.06 10.92
N THR A 24 -23.50 12.32 11.32
CA THR A 24 -22.89 12.88 12.54
C THR A 24 -23.54 12.26 13.77
N ALA A 25 -24.88 12.21 13.80
CA ALA A 25 -25.65 11.56 14.87
C ALA A 25 -25.26 10.08 15.07
N ILE A 26 -25.12 9.31 13.98
CA ILE A 26 -24.68 7.90 14.04
C ILE A 26 -23.27 7.79 14.65
N VAL A 27 -22.37 8.72 14.32
CA VAL A 27 -21.00 8.69 14.88
C VAL A 27 -20.99 9.04 16.37
N ASP A 28 -21.84 9.97 16.80
CA ASP A 28 -21.97 10.35 18.21
C ASP A 28 -22.60 9.23 19.06
N GLU A 29 -23.61 8.55 18.52
CA GLU A 29 -24.18 7.33 19.13
C GLU A 29 -23.11 6.26 19.34
N ILE A 30 -22.29 5.98 18.32
CA ILE A 30 -21.22 4.98 18.43
C ILE A 30 -20.17 5.41 19.46
N CYS A 31 -19.81 6.71 19.49
CA CYS A 31 -18.85 7.26 20.44
C CYS A 31 -19.34 7.08 21.89
N ALA A 32 -20.63 7.32 22.15
CA ALA A 32 -21.25 7.14 23.46
C ALA A 32 -21.28 5.66 23.89
N THR A 33 -21.63 4.73 22.99
CA THR A 33 -21.75 3.31 23.33
C THR A 33 -20.41 2.61 23.50
N THR A 34 -19.41 2.97 22.68
CA THR A 34 -18.11 2.26 22.66
C THR A 34 -16.99 2.97 23.40
N SER A 35 -17.20 4.19 23.91
CA SER A 35 -16.17 5.07 24.50
C SER A 35 -14.95 5.32 23.60
N LEU A 36 -15.07 5.03 22.30
CA LEU A 36 -14.02 5.24 21.31
C LEU A 36 -14.02 6.70 20.84
N HIS A 37 -12.85 7.30 20.75
CA HIS A 37 -12.71 8.65 20.23
C HIS A 37 -13.27 8.78 18.80
N ARG A 38 -13.97 9.88 18.52
CA ARG A 38 -14.62 10.18 17.23
C ARG A 38 -13.74 9.92 16.00
N LYS A 39 -12.46 10.29 16.06
CA LYS A 39 -11.48 10.06 14.97
C LYS A 39 -11.27 8.56 14.68
N HIS A 40 -11.33 7.71 15.70
CA HIS A 40 -11.21 6.26 15.56
C HIS A 40 -12.45 5.70 14.86
N VAL A 41 -13.64 6.08 15.33
CA VAL A 41 -14.92 5.67 14.74
C VAL A 41 -15.01 6.05 13.26
N LEU A 42 -14.68 7.31 12.93
CA LEU A 42 -14.66 7.77 11.54
C LEU A 42 -13.68 6.98 10.68
N ARG A 43 -12.44 6.73 11.16
CA ARG A 43 -11.47 5.87 10.45
C ARG A 43 -12.02 4.46 10.21
N ALA A 44 -12.69 3.87 11.20
CA ALA A 44 -13.24 2.52 11.09
C ALA A 44 -14.41 2.47 10.07
N LEU A 45 -15.31 3.44 10.11
CA LEU A 45 -16.46 3.54 9.21
C LEU A 45 -16.05 3.87 7.77
N HIS A 46 -15.07 4.76 7.58
CA HIS A 46 -14.54 5.16 6.26
C HIS A 46 -13.55 4.17 5.67
N ALA A 47 -12.95 3.30 6.48
CA ALA A 47 -12.06 2.27 5.97
C ALA A 47 -12.82 1.43 4.94
N ARG A 48 -12.44 1.59 3.66
CA ARG A 48 -12.87 0.68 2.61
C ARG A 48 -12.50 -0.72 3.07
N VAL A 49 -13.44 -1.66 2.93
CA VAL A 49 -13.13 -3.09 3.08
C VAL A 49 -11.92 -3.29 2.19
N LYS A 50 -10.76 -3.58 2.78
CA LYS A 50 -9.54 -3.79 2.01
C LYS A 50 -9.88 -4.98 1.12
N ARG A 51 -10.23 -4.72 -0.15
CA ARG A 51 -10.13 -5.74 -1.20
C ARG A 51 -8.74 -6.30 -0.97
N LYS A 52 -8.63 -7.62 -0.72
CA LYS A 52 -7.33 -8.28 -0.58
C LYS A 52 -6.52 -7.74 -1.73
N ARG A 53 -5.58 -6.82 -1.45
CA ARG A 53 -4.71 -6.30 -2.49
C ARG A 53 -4.06 -7.56 -2.99
N VAL A 54 -4.32 -7.92 -4.25
CA VAL A 54 -3.55 -8.95 -4.94
C VAL A 54 -2.13 -8.56 -4.62
N HIS A 55 -1.46 -9.37 -3.81
CA HIS A 55 -0.08 -9.09 -3.47
C HIS A 55 0.62 -9.15 -4.81
N VAL A 56 0.88 -7.99 -5.42
CA VAL A 56 1.88 -7.88 -6.47
C VAL A 56 3.09 -8.47 -5.79
N ARG A 57 3.49 -9.68 -6.23
CA ARG A 57 4.60 -10.41 -5.62
C ARG A 57 5.72 -9.40 -5.51
N LYS A 58 6.16 -9.09 -4.29
CA LYS A 58 7.37 -8.29 -4.09
C LYS A 58 8.42 -9.00 -4.95
N GLY A 59 9.00 -8.27 -5.91
CA GLY A 59 10.02 -8.84 -6.79
C GLY A 59 11.00 -9.62 -5.92
N GLY A 60 11.25 -10.88 -6.27
CA GLY A 60 12.11 -11.75 -5.48
C GLY A 60 13.50 -11.13 -5.30
N ARG A 61 14.35 -11.77 -4.47
CA ARG A 61 15.74 -11.34 -4.30
C ARG A 61 16.37 -11.11 -5.70
N PRO A 62 17.06 -9.98 -5.93
CA PRO A 62 17.70 -9.72 -7.21
C PRO A 62 18.60 -10.91 -7.58
N ARG A 63 18.59 -11.29 -8.86
CA ARG A 63 19.42 -12.40 -9.37
C ARG A 63 20.89 -12.10 -9.10
N VAL A 64 21.56 -12.99 -8.36
CA VAL A 64 23.01 -12.90 -8.13
C VAL A 64 23.71 -13.57 -9.31
N TYR A 65 24.37 -12.79 -10.15
CA TYR A 65 25.23 -13.30 -11.21
C TYR A 65 26.51 -13.87 -10.57
N ARG A 66 26.68 -15.19 -10.59
CA ARG A 66 27.82 -15.88 -9.94
C ARG A 66 29.14 -15.77 -10.69
N TRP A 67 29.17 -15.12 -11.84
CA TRP A 67 30.30 -15.12 -12.77
C TRP A 67 31.16 -13.88 -12.53
N PRO A 68 32.36 -13.99 -11.92
CA PRO A 68 33.21 -12.84 -11.67
C PRO A 68 33.72 -12.20 -12.97
N THR A 69 33.86 -13.01 -14.02
CA THR A 69 34.22 -12.58 -15.38
C THR A 69 33.21 -11.61 -15.97
N LEU A 70 31.91 -11.83 -15.75
CA LEU A 70 30.84 -10.94 -16.21
C LEU A 70 30.91 -9.58 -15.52
N LYS A 71 31.16 -9.56 -14.21
CA LYS A 71 31.31 -8.32 -13.44
C LYS A 71 32.50 -7.51 -13.97
N ARG A 72 33.64 -8.18 -14.17
CA ARG A 72 34.86 -7.53 -14.69
C ARG A 72 34.68 -6.99 -16.10
N ALA A 73 34.04 -7.75 -17.00
CA ALA A 73 33.74 -7.29 -18.35
C ALA A 73 32.80 -6.07 -18.32
N ALA A 74 31.76 -6.10 -17.50
CA ALA A 74 30.84 -4.97 -17.34
C ALA A 74 31.54 -3.72 -16.78
N GLU A 75 32.46 -3.87 -15.83
CA GLU A 75 33.27 -2.77 -15.29
C GLU A 75 34.17 -2.13 -16.36
N VAL A 76 34.83 -2.93 -17.19
CA VAL A 76 35.68 -2.43 -18.28
C VAL A 76 34.86 -1.63 -19.29
N ILE A 77 33.71 -2.16 -19.72
CA ILE A 77 32.82 -1.47 -20.67
C ILE A 77 32.25 -0.19 -20.04
N TRP A 78 31.91 -0.23 -18.75
CA TRP A 78 31.40 0.92 -18.02
C TRP A 78 32.43 2.05 -17.91
N LEU A 79 33.70 1.72 -17.63
CA LEU A 79 34.80 2.67 -17.60
C LEU A 79 35.07 3.25 -19.00
N ALA A 80 35.09 2.40 -20.04
CA ALA A 80 35.26 2.84 -21.42
C ALA A 80 34.14 3.77 -21.90
N GLY A 81 32.91 3.55 -21.43
CA GLY A 81 31.73 4.36 -21.77
C GLY A 81 31.57 5.66 -20.98
N ASN A 82 32.57 6.08 -20.21
CA ASN A 82 32.53 7.24 -19.31
C ASN A 82 31.47 7.11 -18.19
N MET A 83 31.38 5.93 -17.58
CA MET A 83 30.54 5.62 -16.42
C MET A 83 29.04 5.97 -16.58
N PRO A 84 28.36 5.50 -17.64
CA PRO A 84 26.96 5.83 -17.86
C PRO A 84 26.04 5.10 -16.85
N CYS A 85 24.84 5.63 -16.63
CA CYS A 85 23.82 4.93 -15.84
C CYS A 85 23.41 3.61 -16.52
N SER A 86 22.96 2.62 -15.75
CA SER A 86 22.63 1.25 -16.23
C SER A 86 21.78 1.19 -17.49
N LYS A 87 20.76 2.06 -17.61
CA LYS A 87 19.90 2.16 -18.81
C LYS A 87 20.65 2.62 -20.06
N ARG A 88 21.59 3.55 -19.90
CA ARG A 88 22.43 4.05 -21.00
C ARG A 88 23.50 3.03 -21.39
N LEU A 89 24.12 2.37 -20.40
CA LEU A 89 25.05 1.27 -20.65
C LEU A 89 24.41 0.16 -21.48
N ALA A 90 23.17 -0.24 -21.14
CA ALA A 90 22.43 -1.26 -21.86
C ALA A 90 22.15 -0.88 -23.33
N ALA A 91 21.93 0.40 -23.63
CA ALA A 91 21.69 0.88 -24.99
C ALA A 91 22.97 1.02 -25.82
N MET A 92 24.14 1.15 -25.18
CA MET A 92 25.45 1.25 -25.84
C MET A 92 26.03 -0.10 -26.24
N LEU A 93 25.63 -1.17 -25.55
CA LEU A 93 26.06 -2.52 -25.88
C LEU A 93 25.40 -2.95 -27.20
N PRO A 94 26.18 -3.38 -28.22
CA PRO A 94 25.61 -4.02 -29.40
C PRO A 94 25.08 -5.40 -28.96
N LEU A 95 23.77 -5.51 -28.81
CA LEU A 95 23.04 -6.74 -28.53
C LEU A 95 22.32 -7.22 -29.78
#